data_AF-A0A3C2CKB1-F1
#
_entry.id   AF-A0A3C2CKB1-F1
#
_cell.length_a   1.000
_cell.length_b   1.000
_cell.length_c   1.000
_cell.angle_alpha   90.00
_cell.angle_beta   90.00
_cell.angle_gamma   90.00
#
_symmetry.space_group_name_H-M   'P 1'
#
loop_
_entity.id
_entity.type
_entity.pdbx_description
1 polymer ?
#
loop_
_entity_poly.entity_id
_entity_poly.type
_entity_poly.pdbx_seq_one_letter_code
_entity_poly.pdbx_strand_id
1 'polypeptide(L)' 'EEIASKSPLAIWGSKEMITYSRDHSTSDSLNYIATWQSGMFQPGDMKEAFQAKAENRPPEFEDLLSLNRGLEEGI' A
#
# COMPACT_ATOMS: atom_id res chain seq x y z
N GLU A 1 -4.44 -14.10 -9.56
CA GLU A 1 -5.46 -13.09 -9.94
C GLU A 1 -5.98 -12.29 -8.74
N GLU A 2 -6.38 -12.92 -7.63
CA GLU A 2 -6.96 -12.21 -6.47
C GLU A 2 -6.09 -11.10 -5.86
N ILE A 3 -4.76 -11.31 -5.74
CA ILE A 3 -3.84 -10.29 -5.19
C ILE A 3 -3.69 -9.10 -6.16
N ALA A 4 -3.63 -9.37 -7.47
CA ALA A 4 -3.41 -8.36 -8.50
C ALA A 4 -4.63 -7.44 -8.72
N SER A 5 -5.81 -7.81 -8.24
CA SER A 5 -7.02 -6.98 -8.30
C SER A 5 -7.19 -6.05 -7.10
N LYS A 6 -6.20 -5.97 -6.20
CA LYS A 6 -6.20 -5.07 -5.04
C LYS A 6 -5.28 -3.88 -5.31
N SER A 7 -5.45 -2.82 -4.52
CA SER A 7 -4.54 -1.66 -4.55
C SER A 7 -3.08 -2.12 -4.43
N PRO A 8 -2.20 -1.81 -5.40
CA PRO A 8 -0.79 -2.15 -5.34
C PRO A 8 -0.11 -1.60 -4.08
N LEU A 9 -0.48 -0.38 -3.65
CA LEU A 9 0.04 0.22 -2.43
C LEU A 9 -0.40 -0.54 -1.18
N ALA A 10 -1.68 -0.96 -1.12
CA ALA A 10 -2.18 -1.75 0.01
C ALA A 10 -1.50 -3.11 0.12
N ILE A 11 -1.25 -3.79 -1.01
CA ILE A 11 -0.53 -5.08 -1.03
C ILE A 11 0.92 -4.91 -0.59
N TRP A 12 1.62 -3.91 -1.13
CA TRP A 12 3.01 -3.62 -0.76
C TRP A 12 3.12 -3.27 0.74
N GLY A 13 2.28 -2.37 1.22
CA GLY A 13 2.23 -1.99 2.64
C GLY A 13 1.94 -3.18 3.55
N SER A 14 0.97 -4.04 3.17
CA SER A 14 0.65 -5.25 3.95
C SER A 14 1.84 -6.19 4.07
N LYS A 15 2.58 -6.40 2.96
CA LYS A 15 3.80 -7.21 2.98
C LYS A 15 4.85 -6.63 3.92
N GLU A 16 5.04 -5.31 3.88
CA GLU A 16 6.02 -4.63 4.74
C GLU A 16 5.64 -4.75 6.22
N MET A 17 4.37 -4.52 6.56
CA MET A 17 3.90 -4.65 7.94
C MET A 17 4.03 -6.07 8.48
N ILE A 18 3.67 -7.09 7.67
CA ILE A 18 3.82 -8.50 8.06
C ILE A 18 5.29 -8.85 8.27
N THR A 19 6.17 -8.36 7.39
CA THR A 19 7.62 -8.62 7.49
C THR A 19 8.22 -7.96 8.73
N TYR A 20 7.88 -6.69 8.99
CA TYR A 20 8.32 -5.98 10.18
C TYR A 20 7.85 -6.68 11.45
N SER A 21 6.57 -7.06 11.51
CA SER A 21 5.97 -7.66 12.70
C SER A 21 6.55 -9.02 13.08
N ARG A 22 7.16 -9.75 12.13
CA ARG A 22 7.81 -11.05 12.39
C ARG A 22 8.96 -10.93 13.39
N ASP A 23 9.72 -9.83 13.28
CA ASP A 23 11.00 -9.68 13.98
C ASP A 23 10.91 -8.63 15.13
N HIS A 24 9.71 -8.10 15.40
CA HIS A 24 9.49 -7.02 16.38
C HIS A 24 8.38 -7.35 17.38
N SER A 25 8.34 -6.61 18.50
CA SER A 25 7.27 -6.75 19.48
C SER A 25 5.92 -6.29 18.91
N THR A 26 4.81 -6.74 19.51
CA THR A 26 3.46 -6.26 19.17
C THR A 26 3.36 -4.74 19.31
N SER A 27 3.96 -4.16 20.35
CA SER A 27 3.92 -2.70 20.58
C SER A 27 4.63 -1.95 19.46
N ASP A 28 5.83 -2.40 19.07
CA ASP A 28 6.60 -1.76 18.01
C ASP A 28 5.88 -1.89 16.66
N SER A 29 5.31 -3.06 16.40
CA SER A 29 4.56 -3.33 15.17
C SER A 29 3.32 -2.43 15.04
N LEU A 30 2.58 -2.24 16.13
CA LEU A 30 1.42 -1.34 16.18
C LEU A 30 1.82 0.13 15.99
N ASN A 31 2.93 0.56 16.59
CA ASN A 31 3.46 1.90 16.39
C ASN A 31 3.93 2.12 14.94
N TYR A 32 4.56 1.11 14.35
CA TYR A 32 5.05 1.16 12.98
C TYR A 32 3.90 1.24 11.97
N ILE A 33 2.89 0.37 12.08
CA ILE A 33 1.72 0.41 11.18
C ILE A 33 0.93 1.71 11.32
N ALA A 34 0.79 2.28 12.53
CA ALA A 34 0.11 3.55 12.73
C ALA A 34 0.84 4.70 12.01
N THR A 35 2.18 4.71 12.12
CA THR A 35 3.03 5.70 11.44
C THR A 35 2.95 5.53 9.92
N TRP A 36 3.05 4.29 9.43
CA TRP A 36 2.96 3.98 8.01
C TRP A 36 1.61 4.39 7.43
N GLN A 37 0.50 4.00 8.06
CA GLN A 37 -0.85 4.34 7.59
C GLN A 37 -1.07 5.85 7.54
N SER A 38 -0.51 6.60 8.48
CA SER A 38 -0.61 8.07 8.49
C SER A 38 0.12 8.72 7.31
N GLY A 39 1.23 8.14 6.85
CA GLY A 39 2.03 8.67 5.74
C GLY A 39 1.60 8.17 4.36
N MET A 40 1.14 6.92 4.28
CA MET A 40 0.84 6.22 3.03
C MET A 40 -0.66 6.10 2.76
N PHE A 41 -1.51 6.79 3.52
CA PHE A 41 -2.94 6.83 3.25
C PHE A 41 -3.21 7.42 1.86
N GLN A 42 -3.78 6.61 0.96
CA GLN A 42 -4.11 7.00 -0.42
C GLN A 42 -5.63 7.10 -0.59
N PRO A 43 -6.21 8.32 -0.53
CA PRO A 43 -7.66 8.50 -0.64
C PRO A 43 -8.26 8.04 -1.98
N GLY A 44 -7.46 8.11 -3.06
CA GLY A 44 -7.89 7.69 -4.41
C GLY A 44 -8.30 6.22 -4.45
N ASP A 45 -7.44 5.33 -3.95
CA ASP A 45 -7.70 3.89 -3.90
C ASP A 45 -8.90 3.56 -3.02
N MET A 46 -9.02 4.25 -1.88
CA MET A 46 -10.19 4.08 -0.99
C MET A 46 -11.49 4.44 -1.71
N LYS A 47 -11.51 5.59 -2.39
CA LYS A 47 -12.68 6.04 -3.16
C LYS A 47 -13.04 5.04 -4.26
N GLU A 48 -12.07 4.63 -5.05
CA GLU A 48 -12.25 3.69 -6.17
C GLU A 48 -12.74 2.33 -5.67
N ALA A 49 -12.13 1.79 -4.61
CA ALA A 49 -12.56 0.52 -4.03
C ALA A 49 -14.03 0.56 -3.58
N PHE A 50 -14.48 1.66 -2.97
CA PHE A 50 -15.89 1.81 -2.58
C PHE A 50 -16.80 2.01 -3.79
N GLN A 51 -16.38 2.81 -4.77
CA GLN A 51 -17.17 3.09 -5.98
C GLN A 51 -17.36 1.84 -6.84
N ALA A 52 -16.28 1.12 -7.16
CA ALA A 52 -16.33 -0.10 -7.95
C ALA A 52 -17.22 -1.16 -7.29
N LYS A 53 -17.15 -1.28 -5.96
CA LYS A 53 -18.03 -2.16 -5.19
C LYS A 53 -19.50 -1.75 -5.30
N ALA A 54 -19.81 -0.46 -5.23
CA ALA A 54 -21.18 0.04 -5.40
C ALA A 54 -21.70 -0.19 -6.82
N GLU A 55 -20.83 -0.10 -7.82
CA GLU A 55 -21.12 -0.30 -9.25
C GLU A 55 -21.10 -1.78 -9.68
N ASN A 56 -20.77 -2.73 -8.79
CA ASN A 56 -20.58 -4.15 -9.09
C ASN A 56 -19.59 -4.41 -10.23
N ARG A 57 -18.51 -3.61 -10.31
CA ARG A 57 -17.41 -3.80 -11.25
C ARG A 57 -16.09 -4.07 -10.51
N PRO A 58 -15.09 -4.66 -11.18
CA PRO A 58 -13.74 -4.70 -10.66
C PRO A 58 -13.20 -3.28 -10.43
N PRO A 59 -12.48 -3.03 -9.33
CA PRO A 59 -11.77 -1.77 -9.12
C PRO A 59 -10.54 -1.68 -10.02
N GLU A 60 -10.21 -0.46 -10.46
CA GLU A 60 -9.01 -0.16 -11.24
C GLU A 60 -8.10 0.79 -10.47
N PHE A 61 -6.93 0.31 -10.06
CA PHE A 61 -5.97 1.09 -9.28
C PHE A 61 -4.80 1.55 -10.16
N GLU A 62 -4.24 2.71 -9.83
CA GLU A 62 -2.98 3.14 -10.42
C GLU A 62 -1.82 2.27 -9.93
N ASP A 63 -0.84 2.06 -10.82
CA ASP A 63 0.40 1.39 -10.45
C ASP A 63 1.20 2.22 -9.43
N LEU A 64 2.08 1.53 -8.70
CA LEU A 64 3.06 2.22 -7.87
C LEU A 64 3.93 3.14 -8.72
N LEU A 65 4.33 4.27 -8.14
CA LEU A 65 5.29 5.17 -8.77
C LEU A 65 6.52 4.39 -9.21
N SER A 66 6.95 4.64 -10.45
CA SER A 66 8.19 4.05 -10.95
C SER A 66 9.34 4.45 -10.03
N LEU A 67 10.22 3.49 -9.75
CA LEU A 67 11.48 3.76 -9.06
C LEU A 67 12.36 4.56 -10.02
N ASN A 68 12.09 5.87 -10.15
CA ASN A 68 12.95 6.74 -10.92
C ASN A 68 14.29 6.78 -10.21
N ARG A 69 15.27 6.17 -10.87
CA ARG A 69 16.66 6.01 -10.46
C ARG A 69 17.42 7.35 -10.49
N GLY A 70 16.76 8.45 -10.12
CA GLY A 70 17.32 9.81 -10.09
C GLY A 70 18.38 10.02 -8.99
N LEU A 71 18.75 8.96 -8.27
CA LEU A 71 19.88 8.95 -7.34
C LEU A 71 21.10 8.18 -7.89
N GLU A 72 21.00 7.54 -9.06
CA GLU A 72 22.17 6.93 -9.71
C GLU A 72 22.86 7.84 -10.73
N GLU A 73 22.19 8.91 -11.17
CA GLU A 73 22.79 9.96 -11.99
C GLU A 73 23.13 11.18 -11.12
N GLY A 74 24.24 11.08 -10.37
CA GLY A 74 25.03 12.24 -9.96
C GLY A 74 24.75 12.85 -8.58
N ILE A 75 25.35 12.23 -7.55
CA ILE A 75 26.23 12.92 -6.59
C ILE A 75 27.53 12.12 -6.52
#